data_AF-B9BIS6-F1
#
_entry.id   AF-B9BIS6-F1
#
_cell.length_a   1.000
_cell.length_b   1.000
_cell.length_c   1.000
_cell.angle_alpha   90.00
_cell.angle_beta   90.00
_cell.angle_gamma   90.00
#
_symmetry.space_group_name_H-M   'P 1'
#
loop_
_entity.id
_entity.type
_entity.pdbx_description
1 polymer ?
#
loop_
_entity_poly.entity_id
_entity_poly.type
_entity_poly.pdbx_seq_one_letter_code
_entity_poly.pdbx_strand_id
1 'polypeptide(L)'
;MLIWKTALPLNWRTSLVSPASAPVAAANVERLVLTGATGFLGSTVLTALINAGLLERVICIVRAQDRGHAVARLRDAALRAGLAPYWAARIGDANVIVGALDDVWDRADAARLAAATHVIHCAGHASVADGAHLQTDLDSTLRFAARCTQASHLRRFVYVGTAFAGATGAGVVQEEPERAPCTGKTPRGAVLTARYLHAKAETERRLRALGLPLVVVRPSHVVGHTVLGTRPAPNSFWMFRVAHAARRFTARPMTRIDIVSVDDVARATMLLAVKPTLAHRVYHVSAGEDAPMVAQIVRAMDEAVGIADAPRYAACAPADLPEVVRTVLGRADPARERVIGDAMRRFAEFATVDRVFDNRRLRDEIDFEPLPFVDYVEACMRTSRGIPVIDLMRGARD
;
A
#
# COMPACT_ATOMS: atom_id res chain seq x y z
N MET A 1 6.11 2.53 -31.33
CA MET A 1 4.81 3.18 -31.53
C MET A 1 3.77 2.28 -30.87
N LEU A 2 3.40 2.54 -29.60
CA LEU A 2 2.55 1.66 -28.79
C LEU A 2 1.08 1.88 -29.15
N ILE A 3 0.43 0.84 -29.67
CA ILE A 3 -1.03 0.79 -29.84
C ILE A 3 -1.58 0.13 -28.58
N TRP A 4 -2.17 0.93 -27.69
CA TRP A 4 -2.85 0.46 -26.48
C TRP A 4 -4.22 -0.12 -26.88
N LYS A 5 -4.57 -1.32 -26.41
CA LYS A 5 -5.86 -1.99 -26.75
C LYS A 5 -7.08 -1.39 -26.05
N THR A 6 -6.88 -0.52 -25.07
CA THR A 6 -7.88 0.37 -24.48
C THR A 6 -7.23 1.74 -24.34
N ALA A 7 -7.89 2.79 -24.81
CA ALA A 7 -7.41 4.14 -24.60
C ALA A 7 -7.36 4.37 -23.08
N LEU A 8 -6.16 4.57 -22.53
CA LEU A 8 -6.03 5.07 -21.17
C LEU A 8 -6.96 6.29 -21.05
N PRO A 9 -7.89 6.30 -20.08
CA PRO A 9 -8.83 7.40 -19.93
C PRO A 9 -8.07 8.75 -19.92
N LEU A 10 -8.62 9.80 -20.54
CA LEU A 10 -7.95 11.09 -20.69
C LEU A 10 -7.46 11.65 -19.34
N ASN A 11 -8.23 11.38 -18.28
CA ASN A 11 -7.98 11.53 -16.84
C ASN A 11 -6.67 10.88 -16.35
N TRP A 12 -6.23 9.77 -16.94
CA TRP A 12 -4.97 9.10 -16.59
C TRP A 12 -3.74 9.87 -17.10
N ARG A 13 -3.80 10.37 -18.33
CA ARG A 13 -2.73 11.20 -18.93
C ARG A 13 -2.64 12.56 -18.24
N THR A 14 -3.77 13.12 -17.80
CA THR A 14 -3.81 14.36 -17.02
C THR A 14 -3.48 14.18 -15.54
N SER A 15 -3.61 12.98 -14.95
CA SER A 15 -3.28 12.73 -13.52
C SER A 15 -1.79 12.90 -13.17
N LEU A 16 -0.90 12.89 -14.16
CA LEU A 16 0.53 13.20 -13.97
C LEU A 16 0.86 14.68 -14.20
N VAL A 17 -0.05 15.48 -14.76
CA VAL A 17 0.29 16.79 -15.34
C VAL A 17 -0.76 17.88 -15.16
N SER A 18 -1.94 17.62 -14.58
CA SER A 18 -3.00 18.63 -14.50
C SER A 18 -3.18 19.20 -13.09
N PRO A 19 -2.51 20.32 -12.79
CA PRO A 19 -2.78 21.16 -11.63
C PRO A 19 -4.07 21.98 -11.79
N ALA A 20 -5.07 21.56 -12.57
CA ALA A 20 -6.26 22.38 -12.80
C ALA A 20 -7.34 22.20 -11.71
N SER A 21 -7.44 21.02 -11.07
CA SER A 21 -8.43 20.73 -10.03
C SER A 21 -7.85 20.58 -8.62
N ALA A 22 -6.54 20.30 -8.49
CA ALA A 22 -5.85 20.22 -7.20
C ALA A 22 -5.66 21.55 -6.44
N PRO A 23 -5.42 22.73 -7.08
CA PRO A 23 -5.12 23.96 -6.35
C PRO A 23 -6.31 24.51 -5.56
N VAL A 24 -7.54 24.31 -6.06
CA VAL A 24 -8.77 24.78 -5.40
C VAL A 24 -9.11 23.88 -4.20
N ALA A 25 -8.93 22.55 -4.34
CA ALA A 25 -9.22 21.60 -3.27
C ALA A 25 -8.20 21.65 -2.12
N ALA A 26 -6.96 22.11 -2.35
CA ALA A 26 -5.91 22.18 -1.34
C ALA A 26 -5.76 23.57 -0.68
N ALA A 27 -6.66 24.52 -0.94
CA ALA A 27 -6.60 25.86 -0.36
C ALA A 27 -6.62 25.86 1.19
N ASN A 28 -7.24 24.83 1.79
CA ASN A 28 -7.34 24.61 3.24
C ASN A 28 -6.11 23.89 3.84
N VAL A 29 -5.14 23.46 3.04
CA VAL A 29 -3.94 22.74 3.51
C VAL A 29 -2.80 23.74 3.64
N GLU A 30 -2.51 24.19 4.87
CA GLU A 30 -1.41 25.14 5.11
C GLU A 30 -0.08 24.42 5.35
N ARG A 31 -0.14 23.32 6.12
CA ARG A 31 1.00 22.44 6.39
C ARG A 31 0.55 21.00 6.55
N LEU A 32 1.22 20.10 5.82
CA LEU A 32 0.95 18.67 5.80
C LEU A 32 2.18 17.89 6.28
N VAL A 33 2.00 17.07 7.30
CA VAL A 33 3.04 16.14 7.78
C VAL A 33 2.79 14.75 7.18
N LEU A 34 3.80 14.19 6.53
CA LEU A 34 3.77 12.84 5.97
C LEU A 34 4.76 11.95 6.73
N THR A 35 4.29 10.79 7.19
CA THR A 35 5.16 9.75 7.75
C THR A 35 5.33 8.60 6.76
N GLY A 36 6.45 7.89 6.82
CA GLY A 36 6.69 6.73 5.95
C GLY A 36 6.97 7.08 4.50
N ALA A 37 7.34 8.32 4.22
CA ALA A 37 7.57 8.85 2.86
C ALA A 37 8.70 8.16 2.08
N THR A 38 9.54 7.38 2.74
CA THR A 38 10.61 6.58 2.11
C THR A 38 10.18 5.14 1.79
N GLY A 39 8.97 4.72 2.21
CA GLY A 39 8.41 3.41 1.91
C GLY A 39 7.56 3.38 0.64
N PHE A 40 7.13 2.19 0.23
CA PHE A 40 6.38 1.95 -1.03
C PHE A 40 5.16 2.86 -1.23
N LEU A 41 4.22 2.85 -0.27
CA LEU A 41 3.03 3.69 -0.37
C LEU A 41 3.34 5.16 -0.08
N GLY A 42 4.13 5.44 0.96
CA GLY A 42 4.41 6.81 1.39
C GLY A 42 5.15 7.64 0.33
N SER A 43 6.08 7.05 -0.41
CA SER A 43 6.77 7.76 -1.51
C SER A 43 5.85 8.05 -2.69
N THR A 44 4.87 7.17 -2.95
CA THR A 44 3.85 7.37 -3.97
C THR A 44 2.85 8.46 -3.54
N VAL A 45 2.47 8.50 -2.26
CA VAL A 45 1.68 9.61 -1.67
C VAL A 45 2.44 10.94 -1.77
N LEU A 46 3.74 10.96 -1.44
CA LEU A 46 4.57 12.15 -1.60
C LEU A 46 4.59 12.64 -3.06
N THR A 47 4.73 11.71 -4.00
CA THR A 47 4.73 12.01 -5.44
C THR A 47 3.39 12.63 -5.86
N ALA A 48 2.26 12.07 -5.40
CA ALA A 48 0.93 12.64 -5.64
C ALA A 48 0.79 14.06 -5.06
N LEU A 49 1.22 14.27 -3.82
CA LEU A 49 1.20 15.59 -3.16
C LEU A 49 2.02 16.64 -3.92
N ILE A 50 3.22 16.28 -4.37
CA ILE A 50 4.09 17.20 -5.12
C ILE A 50 3.48 17.54 -6.48
N ASN A 51 2.95 16.55 -7.21
CA ASN A 51 2.25 16.77 -8.47
C ASN A 51 0.98 17.63 -8.30
N ALA A 52 0.35 17.60 -7.12
CA ALA A 52 -0.74 18.49 -6.74
C ALA A 52 -0.29 19.91 -6.33
N GLY A 53 1.01 20.23 -6.43
CA GLY A 53 1.56 21.55 -6.12
C GLY A 53 1.80 21.80 -4.62
N LEU A 54 1.81 20.76 -3.79
CA LEU A 54 1.93 20.91 -2.33
C LEU A 54 3.35 20.80 -1.78
N LEU A 55 4.37 20.76 -2.64
CA LEU A 55 5.78 20.59 -2.22
C LEU A 55 6.17 21.52 -1.06
N GLU A 56 5.89 22.82 -1.17
CA GLU A 56 6.27 23.83 -0.16
C GLU A 56 5.52 23.66 1.18
N ARG A 57 4.44 22.87 1.21
CA ARG A 57 3.58 22.65 2.38
C ARG A 57 3.81 21.29 3.04
N VAL A 58 4.56 20.39 2.40
CA VAL A 58 4.79 19.02 2.87
C VAL A 58 6.09 18.92 3.66
N ILE A 59 5.99 18.31 4.84
CA ILE A 59 7.11 17.95 5.69
C ILE A 59 7.06 16.45 5.97
N CYS A 60 8.17 15.76 5.76
CA CYS A 60 8.30 14.33 5.95
C CYS A 60 9.14 14.02 7.19
N ILE A 61 8.65 13.14 8.06
CA ILE A 61 9.47 12.58 9.14
C ILE A 61 10.26 11.40 8.58
N VAL A 62 11.59 11.51 8.61
CA VAL A 62 12.51 10.56 8.00
C VAL A 62 13.58 10.12 9.00
N ARG A 63 13.66 8.82 9.26
CA ARG A 63 14.79 8.23 10.01
C ARG A 63 16.05 8.39 9.17
N ALA A 64 17.06 9.11 9.65
CA ALA A 64 18.34 9.27 8.97
C ALA A 64 19.41 9.70 9.97
N GLN A 65 20.68 9.73 9.52
CA GLN A 65 21.80 10.19 10.33
C GLN A 65 21.79 11.72 10.50
N ASP A 66 21.41 12.43 9.45
CA ASP A 66 21.34 13.89 9.39
C ASP A 66 20.33 14.35 8.33
N ARG A 67 20.17 15.67 8.18
CA ARG A 67 19.23 16.28 7.22
C ARG A 67 19.60 15.99 5.77
N GLY A 68 20.87 16.00 5.41
CA GLY A 68 21.34 15.73 4.05
C GLY A 68 21.03 14.29 3.62
N HIS A 69 21.31 13.33 4.49
CA HIS A 69 20.97 11.94 4.30
C HIS A 69 19.44 11.75 4.19
N ALA A 70 18.66 12.41 5.05
CA ALA A 70 17.20 12.33 4.99
C ALA A 70 16.63 12.88 3.68
N VAL A 71 17.12 14.03 3.20
CA VAL A 71 16.75 14.60 1.89
C VAL A 71 17.12 13.65 0.77
N ALA A 72 18.33 13.09 0.77
CA ALA A 72 18.78 12.12 -0.24
C ALA A 72 17.85 10.90 -0.32
N ARG A 73 17.51 10.31 0.84
CA ARG A 73 16.56 9.18 0.91
C ARG A 73 15.18 9.54 0.39
N LEU A 74 14.69 10.75 0.69
CA LEU A 74 13.37 11.21 0.26
C LEU A 74 13.32 11.41 -1.26
N ARG A 75 14.36 12.04 -1.84
CA ARG A 75 14.51 12.23 -3.29
C ARG A 75 14.55 10.89 -4.01
N ASP A 76 15.40 9.99 -3.56
CA ASP A 76 15.56 8.66 -4.12
C ASP A 76 14.24 7.84 -4.07
N ALA A 77 13.55 7.85 -2.93
CA ALA A 77 12.24 7.21 -2.82
C ALA A 77 11.19 7.82 -3.76
N ALA A 78 11.17 9.16 -3.91
CA ALA A 78 10.26 9.85 -4.83
C ALA A 78 10.57 9.54 -6.30
N LEU A 79 11.86 9.50 -6.69
CA LEU A 79 12.30 9.12 -8.03
C LEU A 79 11.90 7.68 -8.39
N ARG A 80 12.07 6.74 -7.44
CA ARG A 80 11.58 5.36 -7.59
C ARG A 80 10.07 5.30 -7.77
N ALA A 81 9.33 6.14 -7.05
CA ALA A 81 7.88 6.27 -7.16
C ALA A 81 7.41 7.05 -8.40
N GLY A 82 8.32 7.57 -9.22
CA GLY A 82 7.98 8.22 -10.50
C GLY A 82 7.89 9.73 -10.47
N LEU A 83 8.32 10.38 -9.39
CA LEU A 83 8.44 11.83 -9.40
C LEU A 83 9.46 12.27 -10.46
N ALA A 84 9.13 13.32 -11.22
CA ALA A 84 10.05 13.86 -12.22
C ALA A 84 11.34 14.39 -11.55
N PRO A 85 12.54 14.18 -12.15
CA PRO A 85 13.80 14.61 -11.56
C PRO A 85 13.86 16.09 -11.19
N TYR A 86 13.23 16.95 -11.99
CA TYR A 86 13.09 18.38 -11.70
C TYR A 86 12.43 18.63 -10.33
N TRP A 87 11.31 17.97 -10.05
CA TRP A 87 10.59 18.12 -8.79
C TRP A 87 11.34 17.46 -7.62
N ALA A 88 11.95 16.30 -7.86
CA ALA A 88 12.76 15.64 -6.84
C ALA A 88 13.94 16.53 -6.39
N ALA A 89 14.61 17.23 -7.30
CA ALA A 89 15.70 18.15 -6.98
C ALA A 89 15.26 19.32 -6.08
N ARG A 90 13.97 19.70 -6.10
CA ARG A 90 13.42 20.77 -5.26
C ARG A 90 13.06 20.33 -3.83
N ILE A 91 13.04 19.03 -3.55
CA ILE A 91 12.91 18.52 -2.17
C ILE A 91 14.17 18.92 -1.41
N GLY A 92 14.04 19.65 -0.29
CA GLY A 92 15.16 20.13 0.52
C GLY A 92 14.88 20.08 2.02
N ASP A 93 15.70 20.77 2.81
CA ASP A 93 15.64 20.75 4.29
C ASP A 93 14.27 21.19 4.84
N ALA A 94 13.59 22.10 4.15
CA ALA A 94 12.24 22.54 4.49
C ALA A 94 11.20 21.41 4.44
N ASN A 95 11.48 20.32 3.73
CA ASN A 95 10.58 19.17 3.58
C ASN A 95 10.88 18.04 4.54
N VAL A 96 11.85 18.17 5.44
CA VAL A 96 12.32 17.06 6.26
C VAL A 96 12.39 17.42 7.74
N ILE A 97 12.00 16.46 8.57
CA ILE A 97 12.34 16.36 10.00
C ILE A 97 13.08 15.03 10.18
N VAL A 98 14.26 15.08 10.76
CA VAL A 98 15.09 13.87 10.99
C VAL A 98 14.63 13.23 12.30
N GLY A 99 14.34 11.94 12.26
CA GLY A 99 14.01 11.15 13.46
C GLY A 99 12.98 10.05 13.24
N ALA A 100 12.70 9.32 14.31
CA ALA A 100 11.60 8.38 14.46
C ALA A 100 10.33 9.07 15.00
N LEU A 101 9.21 8.36 14.94
CA LEU A 101 7.89 8.88 15.31
C LEU A 101 7.76 9.22 16.81
N ASP A 102 8.53 8.55 17.67
CA ASP A 102 8.51 8.71 19.11
C ASP A 102 9.71 9.48 19.67
N ASP A 103 10.60 9.98 18.81
CA ASP A 103 11.75 10.81 19.20
C ASP A 103 11.32 12.13 19.84
N VAL A 104 12.20 12.71 20.65
CA VAL A 104 12.05 14.08 21.14
C VAL A 104 12.66 15.01 20.10
N TRP A 105 11.81 15.77 19.41
CA TRP A 105 12.27 16.76 18.45
C TRP A 105 12.74 18.03 19.14
N ASP A 106 13.72 18.70 18.51
CA ASP A 106 14.13 20.03 18.95
C ASP A 106 12.98 21.04 18.86
N ARG A 107 13.20 22.23 19.43
CA ARG A 107 12.16 23.27 19.47
C ARG A 107 11.66 23.68 18.09
N ALA A 108 12.52 23.70 17.08
CA ALA A 108 12.18 24.15 15.74
C ALA A 108 11.32 23.11 15.00
N ASP A 109 11.71 21.84 15.05
CA ASP A 109 10.96 20.76 14.43
C ASP A 109 9.66 20.46 15.20
N ALA A 110 9.66 20.57 16.54
CA ALA A 110 8.43 20.52 17.33
C ALA A 110 7.44 21.64 16.95
N ALA A 111 7.91 22.87 16.72
CA ALA A 111 7.08 23.98 16.28
C ALA A 111 6.50 23.73 14.86
N ARG A 112 7.29 23.14 13.95
CA ARG A 112 6.82 22.76 12.61
C ARG A 112 5.70 21.72 12.68
N LEU A 113 5.82 20.72 13.57
CA LEU A 113 4.79 19.71 13.79
C LEU A 113 3.53 20.28 14.47
N ALA A 114 3.68 21.15 15.47
CA ALA A 114 2.57 21.77 16.18
C ALA A 114 1.69 22.64 15.26
N ALA A 115 2.28 23.20 14.22
CA ALA A 115 1.57 23.98 13.21
C ALA A 115 1.09 23.14 12.00
N ALA A 116 1.02 21.82 12.14
CA ALA A 116 0.42 20.96 11.13
C ALA A 116 -1.10 21.15 11.08
N THR A 117 -1.63 21.34 9.88
CA THR A 117 -3.08 21.33 9.62
C THR A 117 -3.58 19.95 9.19
N HIS A 118 -2.70 19.18 8.56
CA HIS A 118 -3.00 17.87 8.01
C HIS A 118 -1.87 16.90 8.35
N VAL A 119 -2.21 15.66 8.66
CA VAL A 119 -1.25 14.57 8.82
C VAL A 119 -1.69 13.42 7.94
N ILE A 120 -0.77 12.83 7.19
CA ILE A 120 -0.94 11.54 6.54
C ILE A 120 0.05 10.57 7.18
N HIS A 121 -0.48 9.59 7.92
CA HIS A 121 0.30 8.60 8.62
C HIS A 121 0.35 7.29 7.82
N CYS A 122 1.40 7.13 7.00
CA CYS A 122 1.69 5.90 6.26
C CYS A 122 2.77 5.03 6.93
N ALA A 123 3.45 5.54 7.97
CA ALA A 123 4.53 4.82 8.63
C ALA A 123 4.01 3.57 9.36
N GLY A 124 4.76 2.49 9.20
CA GLY A 124 4.52 1.18 9.78
C GLY A 124 5.14 0.11 8.89
N HIS A 125 5.66 -0.95 9.48
CA HIS A 125 6.23 -2.04 8.72
C HIS A 125 5.07 -2.93 8.22
N ALA A 126 4.86 -2.97 6.90
CA ALA A 126 3.92 -3.88 6.25
C ALA A 126 4.41 -5.34 6.23
N SER A 127 5.27 -5.72 7.17
CA SER A 127 5.79 -7.06 7.29
C SER A 127 4.88 -7.88 8.19
N VAL A 128 4.47 -9.04 7.68
CA VAL A 128 3.87 -10.13 8.46
C VAL A 128 4.93 -11.11 8.98
N ALA A 129 6.22 -10.85 8.74
CA ALA A 129 7.30 -11.70 9.24
C ALA A 129 7.57 -11.40 10.72
N ASP A 130 7.62 -12.46 11.52
CA ASP A 130 8.05 -12.56 12.92
C ASP A 130 7.28 -11.73 13.98
N GLY A 131 6.53 -10.70 13.57
CA GLY A 131 5.59 -9.95 14.41
C GLY A 131 6.23 -9.12 15.54
N ALA A 132 7.56 -9.10 15.64
CA ALA A 132 8.30 -8.43 16.71
C ALA A 132 8.12 -6.90 16.67
N HIS A 133 8.01 -6.31 15.49
CA HIS A 133 7.82 -4.87 15.30
C HIS A 133 6.41 -4.38 15.58
N LEU A 134 5.40 -5.26 15.63
CA LEU A 134 3.99 -4.86 15.61
C LEU A 134 3.60 -3.99 16.82
N GLN A 135 4.09 -4.32 18.02
CA GLN A 135 3.82 -3.52 19.21
C GLN A 135 4.58 -2.20 19.20
N THR A 136 5.85 -2.22 18.80
CA THR A 136 6.64 -0.99 18.65
C THR A 136 6.02 -0.03 17.65
N ASP A 137 5.59 -0.51 16.48
CA ASP A 137 4.93 0.31 15.46
C ASP A 137 3.62 0.91 15.96
N LEU A 138 2.84 0.14 16.72
CA LEU A 138 1.61 0.58 17.36
C LEU A 138 1.91 1.68 18.39
N ASP A 139 2.84 1.45 19.31
CA ASP A 139 3.18 2.39 20.37
C ASP A 139 3.77 3.69 19.79
N SER A 140 4.69 3.61 18.84
CA SER A 140 5.25 4.77 18.14
C SER A 140 4.17 5.54 17.38
N THR A 141 3.22 4.84 16.73
CA THR A 141 2.06 5.47 16.07
C THR A 141 1.20 6.25 17.07
N LEU A 142 0.88 5.65 18.22
CA LEU A 142 0.03 6.29 19.21
C LEU A 142 0.71 7.46 19.93
N ARG A 143 2.02 7.35 20.21
CA ARG A 143 2.79 8.47 20.75
C ARG A 143 2.81 9.64 19.78
N PHE A 144 3.05 9.38 18.49
CA PHE A 144 3.00 10.42 17.46
C PHE A 144 1.62 11.05 17.36
N ALA A 145 0.57 10.23 17.28
CA ALA A 145 -0.80 10.69 17.20
C ALA A 145 -1.23 11.51 18.44
N ALA A 146 -0.83 11.10 19.64
CA ALA A 146 -1.07 11.85 20.88
C ALA A 146 -0.35 13.20 20.90
N ARG A 147 0.81 13.35 20.25
CA ARG A 147 1.45 14.65 20.07
C ARG A 147 0.67 15.51 19.07
N CYS A 148 0.13 14.92 18.01
CA CYS A 148 -0.71 15.63 17.04
C CYS A 148 -2.00 16.20 17.65
N THR A 149 -2.51 15.65 18.77
CA THR A 149 -3.67 16.26 19.45
C THR A 149 -3.35 17.65 20.03
N GLN A 150 -2.07 17.99 20.19
CA GLN A 150 -1.63 19.30 20.68
C GLN A 150 -1.57 20.35 19.55
N ALA A 151 -1.69 19.94 18.29
CA ALA A 151 -1.74 20.86 17.15
C ALA A 151 -3.14 21.47 17.06
N SER A 152 -3.30 22.70 17.59
CA SER A 152 -4.58 23.43 17.66
C SER A 152 -5.24 23.67 16.30
N HIS A 153 -4.46 23.64 15.22
CA HIS A 153 -4.93 23.87 13.85
C HIS A 153 -5.13 22.57 13.06
N LEU A 154 -5.00 21.40 13.70
CA LEU A 154 -5.17 20.11 13.02
C LEU A 154 -6.61 19.93 12.55
N ARG A 155 -6.80 19.90 11.23
CA ARG A 155 -8.10 19.71 10.57
C ARG A 155 -8.33 18.27 10.17
N ARG A 156 -7.26 17.51 9.90
CA ARG A 156 -7.36 16.11 9.49
C ARG A 156 -6.13 15.29 9.86
N PHE A 157 -6.38 14.11 10.40
CA PHE A 157 -5.38 13.07 10.60
C PHE A 157 -5.79 11.84 9.78
N VAL A 158 -5.12 11.59 8.66
CA VAL A 158 -5.35 10.42 7.82
C VAL A 158 -4.46 9.28 8.29
N TYR A 159 -5.05 8.17 8.73
CA TYR A 159 -4.33 6.94 9.05
C TYR A 159 -4.49 5.91 7.94
N VAL A 160 -3.38 5.37 7.44
CA VAL A 160 -3.42 4.23 6.51
C VAL A 160 -3.39 2.91 7.28
N GLY A 161 -4.56 2.29 7.36
CA GLY A 161 -4.79 0.96 7.91
C GLY A 161 -4.75 -0.12 6.83
N THR A 162 -5.67 -1.08 6.93
CA THR A 162 -5.88 -2.13 5.92
C THR A 162 -7.34 -2.58 5.97
N ALA A 163 -7.92 -2.90 4.82
CA ALA A 163 -9.31 -3.38 4.73
C ALA A 163 -9.48 -4.75 5.39
N PHE A 164 -8.40 -5.52 5.50
CA PHE A 164 -8.42 -6.83 6.15
C PHE A 164 -8.52 -6.75 7.69
N ALA A 165 -8.31 -5.58 8.30
CA ALA A 165 -8.43 -5.41 9.75
C ALA A 165 -9.89 -5.57 10.18
N GLY A 166 -10.17 -6.59 11.01
CA GLY A 166 -11.53 -6.88 11.48
C GLY A 166 -12.46 -7.55 10.45
N ALA A 167 -11.95 -7.90 9.26
CA ALA A 167 -12.74 -8.56 8.23
C ALA A 167 -12.87 -10.07 8.51
N THR A 168 -14.11 -10.57 8.52
CA THR A 168 -14.45 -11.99 8.74
C THR A 168 -15.28 -12.55 7.58
N GLY A 169 -15.09 -13.85 7.27
CA GLY A 169 -15.89 -14.54 6.25
C GLY A 169 -15.56 -14.20 4.79
N ALA A 170 -16.34 -14.77 3.86
CA ALA A 170 -16.31 -14.50 2.42
C ALA A 170 -17.40 -13.49 2.04
N GLY A 171 -17.34 -12.94 0.84
CA GLY A 171 -18.29 -11.97 0.30
C GLY A 171 -17.78 -10.52 0.34
N VAL A 172 -18.72 -9.59 0.20
CA VAL A 172 -18.45 -8.14 0.18
C VAL A 172 -18.42 -7.60 1.61
N VAL A 173 -17.26 -7.09 2.02
CA VAL A 173 -17.05 -6.49 3.34
C VAL A 173 -17.33 -5.00 3.28
N GLN A 174 -18.32 -4.55 4.07
CA GLN A 174 -18.70 -3.13 4.19
C GLN A 174 -17.78 -2.38 5.17
N GLU A 175 -17.67 -1.05 5.05
CA GLU A 175 -16.98 -0.22 6.06
C GLU A 175 -17.77 -0.12 7.38
N GLU A 176 -17.76 -1.21 8.15
CA GLU A 176 -18.36 -1.25 9.48
C GLU A 176 -17.44 -0.67 10.57
N PRO A 177 -18.00 0.00 11.60
CA PRO A 177 -17.22 0.60 12.67
C PRO A 177 -16.52 -0.39 13.61
N GLU A 178 -16.99 -1.64 13.73
CA GLU A 178 -16.45 -2.59 14.71
C GLU A 178 -16.93 -4.02 14.46
N ARG A 179 -16.03 -5.01 14.47
CA ARG A 179 -16.41 -6.41 14.69
C ARG A 179 -15.41 -7.12 15.61
N ALA A 180 -15.96 -8.04 16.40
CA ALA A 180 -15.31 -8.81 17.45
C ALA A 180 -14.12 -9.66 16.95
N PRO A 181 -13.16 -10.00 17.83
CA PRO A 181 -11.98 -10.79 17.47
C PRO A 181 -12.32 -12.17 16.90
N CYS A 182 -11.54 -12.61 15.90
CA CYS A 182 -11.64 -13.92 15.28
C CYS A 182 -11.27 -15.04 16.28
N THR A 183 -12.21 -15.93 16.62
CA THR A 183 -12.01 -17.04 17.57
C THR A 183 -11.71 -18.41 16.91
N GLY A 184 -11.30 -18.43 15.64
CA GLY A 184 -10.99 -19.67 14.91
C GLY A 184 -9.59 -20.23 15.19
N LYS A 185 -9.44 -21.56 15.15
CA LYS A 185 -8.13 -22.25 15.19
C LYS A 185 -7.27 -21.78 14.01
N THR A 186 -6.25 -20.97 14.30
CA THR A 186 -5.37 -20.37 13.30
C THR A 186 -4.21 -21.32 12.98
N PRO A 187 -3.99 -21.73 11.72
CA PRO A 187 -2.79 -22.47 11.33
C PRO A 187 -1.51 -21.71 11.74
N ARG A 188 -0.41 -22.42 12.07
CA ARG A 188 0.85 -21.80 12.56
C ARG A 188 1.38 -20.64 11.68
N GLY A 189 1.16 -20.66 10.37
CA GLY A 189 1.52 -19.56 9.45
C GLY A 189 0.50 -18.41 9.39
N ALA A 190 -0.77 -18.70 9.66
CA ALA A 190 -1.87 -17.73 9.73
C ALA A 190 -1.85 -16.92 11.04
N VAL A 191 -1.22 -17.43 12.11
CA VAL A 191 -1.04 -16.70 13.37
C VAL A 191 -0.34 -15.35 13.17
N LEU A 192 0.69 -15.29 12.31
CA LEU A 192 1.42 -14.04 12.07
C LEU A 192 0.60 -13.02 11.29
N THR A 193 -0.15 -13.48 10.29
CA THR A 193 -1.14 -12.68 9.56
C THR A 193 -2.21 -12.15 10.52
N ALA A 194 -2.77 -13.01 11.36
CA ALA A 194 -3.75 -12.63 12.39
C ALA A 194 -3.19 -11.61 13.38
N ARG A 195 -1.93 -11.76 13.84
CA ARG A 195 -1.25 -10.78 14.71
C ARG A 195 -1.09 -9.42 14.04
N TYR A 196 -0.70 -9.38 12.77
CA TYR A 196 -0.62 -8.13 11.99
C TYR A 196 -1.98 -7.46 11.86
N LEU A 197 -3.01 -8.20 11.48
CA LEU A 197 -4.38 -7.67 11.33
C LEU A 197 -4.95 -7.19 12.66
N HIS A 198 -4.70 -7.93 13.75
CA HIS A 198 -5.07 -7.52 15.10
C HIS A 198 -4.35 -6.23 15.50
N ALA A 199 -3.04 -6.11 15.28
CA ALA A 199 -2.28 -4.90 15.60
C ALA A 199 -2.80 -3.67 14.81
N LYS A 200 -3.16 -3.84 13.54
CA LYS A 200 -3.77 -2.78 12.74
C LYS A 200 -5.16 -2.38 13.25
N ALA A 201 -6.01 -3.35 13.57
CA ALA A 201 -7.33 -3.09 14.16
C ALA A 201 -7.21 -2.36 15.51
N GLU A 202 -6.29 -2.82 16.37
CA GLU A 202 -6.03 -2.23 17.68
C GLU A 202 -5.48 -0.80 17.57
N THR A 203 -4.56 -0.56 16.63
CA THR A 203 -4.05 0.79 16.34
C THR A 203 -5.19 1.72 15.96
N GLU A 204 -6.07 1.28 15.05
CA GLU A 204 -7.22 2.08 14.62
C GLU A 204 -8.16 2.42 15.79
N ARG A 205 -8.51 1.40 16.60
CA ARG A 205 -9.34 1.56 17.79
C ARG A 205 -8.75 2.57 18.78
N ARG A 206 -7.45 2.44 19.08
CA ARG A 206 -6.76 3.35 20.01
C ARG A 206 -6.60 4.76 19.44
N LEU A 207 -6.37 4.92 18.13
CA LEU A 207 -6.35 6.23 17.47
C LEU A 207 -7.69 6.96 17.58
N ARG A 208 -8.81 6.23 17.40
CA ARG A 208 -10.17 6.81 17.57
C ARG A 208 -10.40 7.38 18.96
N ALA A 209 -9.84 6.72 19.98
CA ALA A 209 -9.95 7.16 21.37
C ALA A 209 -9.16 8.44 21.71
N LEU A 210 -8.25 8.90 20.83
CA LEU A 210 -7.44 10.11 21.05
C LEU A 210 -8.15 11.43 20.72
N GLY A 211 -9.38 11.38 20.20
CA GLY A 211 -10.14 12.60 19.86
C GLY A 211 -9.60 13.38 18.64
N LEU A 212 -8.74 12.76 17.82
CA LEU A 212 -8.23 13.35 16.58
C LEU A 212 -9.35 13.54 15.54
N PRO A 213 -9.19 14.49 14.59
CA PRO A 213 -10.01 14.54 13.37
C PRO A 213 -9.60 13.41 12.41
N LEU A 214 -9.80 12.17 12.87
CA LEU A 214 -9.29 10.94 12.27
C LEU A 214 -10.13 10.53 11.05
N VAL A 215 -9.43 10.25 9.96
CA VAL A 215 -9.93 9.57 8.76
C VAL A 215 -9.10 8.31 8.56
N VAL A 216 -9.74 7.18 8.38
CA VAL A 216 -9.06 5.90 8.16
C VAL A 216 -9.19 5.50 6.70
N VAL A 217 -8.04 5.36 6.05
CA VAL A 217 -7.92 4.81 4.70
C VAL A 217 -7.53 3.36 4.84
N ARG A 218 -8.35 2.45 4.29
CA ARG A 218 -8.15 1.00 4.39
C ARG A 218 -7.93 0.42 3.00
N PRO A 219 -6.68 0.36 2.50
CA PRO A 219 -6.40 -0.31 1.25
C PRO A 219 -6.67 -1.82 1.33
N SER A 220 -7.12 -2.42 0.22
CA SER A 220 -7.10 -3.88 0.03
C SER A 220 -5.68 -4.37 -0.27
N HIS A 221 -5.47 -5.36 -1.15
CA HIS A 221 -4.14 -5.85 -1.45
C HIS A 221 -3.41 -4.90 -2.41
N VAL A 222 -2.51 -4.08 -1.87
CA VAL A 222 -1.73 -3.13 -2.69
C VAL A 222 -0.66 -3.86 -3.50
N VAL A 223 -0.77 -3.88 -4.82
CA VAL A 223 0.16 -4.58 -5.73
C VAL A 223 0.59 -3.65 -6.86
N GLY A 224 1.91 -3.48 -7.04
CA GLY A 224 2.46 -2.72 -8.16
C GLY A 224 1.94 -1.28 -8.30
N HIS A 225 2.28 -0.69 -9.44
CA HIS A 225 1.85 0.61 -9.90
C HIS A 225 1.37 0.44 -11.34
N THR A 226 0.26 1.08 -11.70
CA THR A 226 -0.37 0.90 -13.03
C THR A 226 0.55 1.17 -14.23
N VAL A 227 1.49 2.12 -14.10
CA VAL A 227 2.46 2.50 -15.16
C VAL A 227 3.86 1.97 -14.87
N LEU A 228 4.29 2.10 -13.61
CA LEU A 228 5.66 1.77 -13.20
C LEU A 228 5.85 0.30 -12.83
N GLY A 229 4.78 -0.49 -12.83
CA GLY A 229 4.81 -1.89 -12.42
C GLY A 229 5.37 -2.05 -11.01
N THR A 230 6.39 -2.87 -10.88
CA THR A 230 7.09 -3.19 -9.63
C THR A 230 8.26 -2.25 -9.30
N ARG A 231 8.48 -1.18 -10.08
CA ARG A 231 9.63 -0.28 -9.89
C ARG A 231 9.62 0.46 -8.54
N PRO A 232 8.48 1.01 -8.04
CA PRO A 232 8.49 1.71 -6.75
C PRO A 232 8.84 0.77 -5.58
N ALA A 233 8.30 -0.44 -5.61
CA ALA A 233 8.79 -1.59 -4.84
C ALA A 233 8.23 -2.88 -5.45
N PRO A 234 8.98 -4.00 -5.40
CA PRO A 234 8.50 -5.29 -5.87
C PRO A 234 7.40 -5.91 -4.99
N ASN A 235 7.28 -5.44 -3.74
CA ASN A 235 6.20 -5.73 -2.80
C ASN A 235 5.74 -7.20 -2.74
N SER A 236 4.45 -7.47 -2.80
CA SER A 236 3.80 -8.78 -2.90
C SER A 236 3.82 -9.39 -4.32
N PHE A 237 4.27 -8.69 -5.36
CA PHE A 237 4.14 -9.17 -6.75
C PHE A 237 4.87 -10.49 -7.02
N TRP A 238 5.93 -10.78 -6.28
CA TRP A 238 6.68 -12.06 -6.39
C TRP A 238 5.78 -13.29 -6.21
N MET A 239 4.69 -13.20 -5.44
CA MET A 239 3.76 -14.30 -5.24
C MET A 239 3.00 -14.66 -6.51
N PHE A 240 2.54 -13.64 -7.23
CA PHE A 240 1.87 -13.82 -8.51
C PHE A 240 2.80 -14.49 -9.49
N ARG A 241 4.10 -14.13 -9.51
CA ARG A 241 5.10 -14.82 -10.32
C ARG A 241 5.31 -16.28 -9.93
N VAL A 242 5.33 -16.60 -8.64
CA VAL A 242 5.44 -18.00 -8.19
C VAL A 242 4.19 -18.80 -8.57
N ALA A 243 3.00 -18.26 -8.30
CA ALA A 243 1.73 -18.92 -8.65
C ALA A 243 1.55 -19.09 -10.17
N HIS A 244 1.96 -18.09 -10.95
CA HIS A 244 1.95 -18.11 -12.41
C HIS A 244 2.95 -19.12 -12.98
N ALA A 245 4.18 -19.15 -12.47
CA ALA A 245 5.20 -20.10 -12.92
C ALA A 245 4.84 -21.55 -12.56
N ALA A 246 4.33 -21.79 -11.34
CA ALA A 246 3.92 -23.12 -10.89
C ALA A 246 2.56 -23.57 -11.45
N ARG A 247 1.77 -22.63 -11.99
CA ARG A 247 0.35 -22.83 -12.35
C ARG A 247 -0.50 -23.36 -11.19
N ARG A 248 -0.06 -23.16 -9.95
CA ARG A 248 -0.65 -23.73 -8.75
C ARG A 248 -0.50 -22.79 -7.57
N PHE A 249 -1.59 -22.58 -6.83
CA PHE A 249 -1.58 -21.92 -5.52
C PHE A 249 -2.85 -22.32 -4.75
N THR A 250 -3.03 -21.86 -3.50
CA THR A 250 -4.17 -22.29 -2.66
C THR A 250 -5.52 -21.70 -3.06
N ALA A 251 -5.50 -20.60 -3.82
CA ALA A 251 -6.71 -19.94 -4.30
C ALA A 251 -7.36 -20.76 -5.43
N ARG A 252 -8.70 -20.78 -5.50
CA ARG A 252 -9.41 -21.43 -6.60
C ARG A 252 -9.42 -20.53 -7.84
N PRO A 253 -9.51 -21.07 -9.06
CA PRO A 253 -9.54 -20.26 -10.28
C PRO A 253 -10.63 -19.18 -10.28
N MET A 254 -11.80 -19.47 -9.70
CA MET A 254 -12.93 -18.53 -9.62
C MET A 254 -12.91 -17.62 -8.38
N THR A 255 -11.92 -17.76 -7.49
CA THR A 255 -11.80 -16.88 -6.32
C THR A 255 -11.39 -15.48 -6.79
N ARG A 256 -12.14 -14.45 -6.39
CA ARG A 256 -11.73 -13.05 -6.58
C ARG A 256 -10.61 -12.67 -5.61
N ILE A 257 -9.65 -11.90 -6.10
CA ILE A 257 -8.58 -11.31 -5.28
C ILE A 257 -8.69 -9.79 -5.40
N ASP A 258 -9.05 -9.12 -4.30
CA ASP A 258 -9.19 -7.67 -4.26
C ASP A 258 -7.81 -6.99 -4.23
N ILE A 259 -7.39 -6.51 -5.39
CA ILE A 259 -6.08 -5.92 -5.64
C ILE A 259 -6.26 -4.48 -6.08
N VAL A 260 -5.50 -3.58 -5.48
CA VAL A 260 -5.47 -2.15 -5.84
C VAL A 260 -4.04 -1.70 -6.13
N SER A 261 -3.87 -0.78 -7.06
CA SER A 261 -2.56 -0.23 -7.39
C SER A 261 -2.09 0.76 -6.32
N VAL A 262 -0.78 0.92 -6.12
CA VAL A 262 -0.24 1.86 -5.12
C VAL A 262 -0.55 3.31 -5.46
N ASP A 263 -0.63 3.64 -6.74
CA ASP A 263 -0.92 4.98 -7.24
C ASP A 263 -2.39 5.35 -7.12
N ASP A 264 -3.31 4.39 -7.26
CA ASP A 264 -4.72 4.61 -6.91
C ASP A 264 -4.88 4.82 -5.40
N VAL A 265 -4.19 4.04 -4.56
CA VAL A 265 -4.18 4.25 -3.10
C VAL A 265 -3.59 5.61 -2.73
N ALA A 266 -2.49 6.01 -3.35
CA ALA A 266 -1.85 7.30 -3.10
C ALA A 266 -2.76 8.47 -3.50
N ARG A 267 -3.41 8.39 -4.66
CA ARG A 267 -4.37 9.39 -5.14
C ARG A 267 -5.56 9.51 -4.19
N ALA A 268 -6.18 8.38 -3.81
CA ALA A 268 -7.30 8.37 -2.88
C ALA A 268 -6.92 8.94 -1.51
N THR A 269 -5.77 8.53 -0.96
CA THR A 269 -5.26 9.04 0.32
C THR A 269 -5.04 10.56 0.27
N MET A 270 -4.43 11.07 -0.81
CA MET A 270 -4.22 12.50 -1.01
C MET A 270 -5.55 13.26 -1.12
N LEU A 271 -6.49 12.80 -1.95
CA LEU A 271 -7.78 13.47 -2.15
C LEU A 271 -8.58 13.51 -0.85
N LEU A 272 -8.66 12.41 -0.12
CA LEU A 272 -9.30 12.37 1.21
C LEU A 272 -8.59 13.27 2.22
N ALA A 273 -7.27 13.41 2.12
CA ALA A 273 -6.51 14.30 2.99
C ALA A 273 -6.82 15.78 2.72
N VAL A 274 -6.94 16.19 1.46
CA VAL A 274 -7.07 17.62 1.12
C VAL A 274 -8.52 18.08 1.03
N LYS A 275 -9.47 17.20 0.68
CA LYS A 275 -10.89 17.57 0.50
C LYS A 275 -11.41 18.32 1.75
N PRO A 276 -12.08 19.48 1.61
CA PRO A 276 -12.49 20.27 2.77
C PRO A 276 -13.39 19.50 3.74
N THR A 277 -14.42 18.84 3.22
CA THR A 277 -15.39 18.04 3.97
C THR A 277 -15.44 16.62 3.43
N LEU A 278 -15.69 15.66 4.33
CA LEU A 278 -15.84 14.24 4.03
C LEU A 278 -17.18 13.76 4.59
N ALA A 279 -17.90 12.95 3.83
CA ALA A 279 -19.16 12.35 4.28
C ALA A 279 -18.93 11.24 5.32
N HIS A 280 -17.75 10.61 5.31
CA HIS A 280 -17.42 9.48 6.16
C HIS A 280 -16.03 9.63 6.81
N ARG A 281 -15.76 8.75 7.78
CA ARG A 281 -14.46 8.68 8.48
C ARG A 281 -13.65 7.44 8.12
N VAL A 282 -14.21 6.52 7.34
CA VAL A 282 -13.58 5.25 6.94
C VAL A 282 -13.91 4.98 5.49
N TYR A 283 -12.88 4.67 4.72
CA TYR A 283 -12.97 4.36 3.30
C TYR A 283 -12.15 3.12 2.98
N HIS A 284 -12.74 2.13 2.33
CA HIS A 284 -11.96 1.11 1.65
C HIS A 284 -11.40 1.67 0.34
N VAL A 285 -10.11 1.43 0.11
CA VAL A 285 -9.48 1.68 -1.19
C VAL A 285 -9.20 0.34 -1.82
N SER A 286 -10.13 -0.11 -2.66
CA SER A 286 -10.19 -1.48 -3.16
C SER A 286 -10.71 -1.51 -4.59
N ALA A 287 -10.52 -2.65 -5.27
CA ALA A 287 -11.23 -2.92 -6.52
C ALA A 287 -12.72 -3.19 -6.27
N GLY A 288 -13.06 -3.72 -5.09
CA GLY A 288 -14.45 -4.01 -4.73
C GLY A 288 -15.04 -5.13 -5.57
N GLU A 289 -16.29 -4.99 -5.98
CA GLU A 289 -16.97 -6.04 -6.76
C GLU A 289 -16.33 -6.29 -8.13
N ASP A 290 -15.59 -5.30 -8.66
CA ASP A 290 -14.82 -5.37 -9.90
C ASP A 290 -13.48 -6.14 -9.75
N ALA A 291 -13.20 -6.71 -8.57
CA ALA A 291 -11.99 -7.49 -8.33
C ALA A 291 -11.89 -8.71 -9.26
N PRO A 292 -10.74 -8.93 -9.92
CA PRO A 292 -10.60 -10.03 -10.86
C PRO A 292 -10.49 -11.39 -10.16
N MET A 293 -10.97 -12.42 -10.84
CA MET A 293 -10.75 -13.81 -10.47
C MET A 293 -9.31 -14.24 -10.76
N VAL A 294 -8.80 -15.21 -9.99
CA VAL A 294 -7.46 -15.79 -10.21
C VAL A 294 -7.25 -16.26 -11.64
N ALA A 295 -8.24 -16.90 -12.27
CA ALA A 295 -8.16 -17.33 -13.66
C ALA A 295 -7.93 -16.16 -14.64
N GLN A 296 -8.57 -15.01 -14.39
CA GLN A 296 -8.40 -13.80 -15.21
C GLN A 296 -7.01 -13.20 -15.01
N ILE A 297 -6.52 -13.16 -13.77
CA ILE A 297 -5.16 -12.70 -13.45
C ILE A 297 -4.12 -13.56 -14.17
N VAL A 298 -4.23 -14.89 -14.06
CA VAL A 298 -3.29 -15.83 -14.69
C VAL A 298 -3.31 -15.67 -16.21
N ARG A 299 -4.49 -15.53 -16.82
CA ARG A 299 -4.62 -15.27 -18.26
C ARG A 299 -3.95 -13.95 -18.67
N ALA A 300 -4.21 -12.86 -17.95
CA ALA A 300 -3.58 -11.57 -18.24
C ALA A 300 -2.06 -11.63 -18.10
N MET A 301 -1.54 -12.41 -17.15
CA MET A 301 -0.11 -12.68 -17.02
C MET A 301 0.44 -13.52 -18.19
N ASP A 302 -0.28 -14.54 -18.66
CA ASP A 302 0.07 -15.33 -19.85
C ASP A 302 0.18 -14.44 -21.09
N GLU A 303 -0.80 -13.57 -21.30
CA GLU A 303 -0.82 -12.58 -22.38
C GLU A 303 0.38 -11.63 -22.29
N ALA A 304 0.70 -11.13 -21.08
CA ALA A 304 1.84 -10.23 -20.85
C ALA A 304 3.22 -10.85 -21.16
N VAL A 305 3.34 -12.18 -21.11
CA VAL A 305 4.60 -12.87 -21.48
C VAL A 305 4.52 -13.60 -22.83
N GLY A 306 3.40 -13.51 -23.54
CA GLY A 306 3.21 -14.13 -24.85
C GLY A 306 3.08 -15.66 -24.82
N ILE A 307 2.52 -16.24 -23.75
CA ILE A 307 2.25 -17.68 -23.67
C ILE A 307 0.82 -17.96 -24.14
N ALA A 308 0.67 -18.72 -25.22
CA ALA A 308 -0.65 -19.10 -25.76
C ALA A 308 -1.19 -20.42 -25.16
N ASP A 309 -0.32 -21.41 -24.95
CA ASP A 309 -0.69 -22.79 -24.56
C ASP A 309 -0.12 -23.19 -23.20
N ALA A 310 -0.35 -22.36 -22.17
CA ALA A 310 0.06 -22.69 -20.81
C ALA A 310 -0.84 -23.80 -20.20
N PRO A 311 -0.30 -24.67 -19.32
CA PRO A 311 -1.11 -25.56 -18.51
C PRO A 311 -2.20 -24.79 -17.75
N ARG A 312 -3.36 -25.40 -17.52
CA ARG A 312 -4.42 -24.76 -16.74
C ARG A 312 -3.96 -24.54 -15.30
N TYR A 313 -4.32 -23.40 -14.74
CA TYR A 313 -4.11 -23.13 -13.32
C TYR A 313 -4.99 -24.06 -12.47
N ALA A 314 -4.42 -24.60 -11.38
CA ALA A 314 -5.13 -25.47 -10.45
C ALA A 314 -4.90 -25.04 -9.00
N ALA A 315 -5.93 -25.17 -8.17
CA ALA A 315 -5.78 -24.99 -6.73
C ALA A 315 -4.98 -26.16 -6.12
N CYS A 316 -4.21 -25.90 -5.07
CA CYS A 316 -3.52 -26.92 -4.28
C CYS A 316 -3.81 -26.78 -2.78
N ALA A 317 -3.53 -27.83 -2.00
CA ALA A 317 -3.63 -27.74 -0.56
C ALA A 317 -2.47 -26.87 -0.01
N PRO A 318 -2.63 -26.20 1.15
CA PRO A 318 -1.53 -25.48 1.80
C PRO A 318 -0.30 -26.37 2.09
N ALA A 319 -0.51 -27.68 2.27
CA ALA A 319 0.55 -28.66 2.46
C ALA A 319 1.45 -28.84 1.22
N ASP A 320 0.94 -28.52 0.02
CA ASP A 320 1.63 -28.70 -1.26
C ASP A 320 2.50 -27.47 -1.62
N LEU A 321 2.38 -26.36 -0.88
CA LEU A 321 3.14 -25.14 -1.15
C LEU A 321 4.67 -25.33 -1.24
N PRO A 322 5.33 -26.19 -0.43
CA PRO A 322 6.75 -26.48 -0.62
C PRO A 322 7.07 -27.08 -1.99
N GLU A 323 6.19 -27.95 -2.52
CA GLU A 323 6.36 -28.54 -3.86
C GLU A 323 6.20 -27.47 -4.94
N VAL A 324 5.17 -26.61 -4.81
CA VAL A 324 4.94 -25.45 -5.69
C VAL A 324 6.20 -24.58 -5.79
N VAL A 325 6.84 -24.29 -4.65
CA VAL A 325 8.08 -23.50 -4.62
C VAL A 325 9.23 -24.24 -5.30
N ARG A 326 9.38 -25.55 -5.06
CA ARG A 326 10.44 -26.36 -5.67
C ARG A 326 10.33 -26.40 -7.19
N THR A 327 9.10 -26.52 -7.73
CA THR A 327 8.84 -26.45 -9.17
C THR A 327 9.37 -25.16 -9.79
N VAL A 328 9.18 -24.01 -9.10
CA VAL A 328 9.63 -22.71 -9.61
C VAL A 328 11.14 -22.52 -9.48
N LEU A 329 11.77 -23.07 -8.42
CA LEU A 329 13.21 -22.96 -8.23
C LEU A 329 14.01 -23.84 -9.21
N GLY A 330 13.42 -24.92 -9.75
CA GLY A 330 14.05 -25.81 -10.73
C GLY A 330 15.22 -26.65 -10.20
N ARG A 331 15.61 -26.46 -8.93
CA ARG A 331 16.63 -27.23 -8.21
C ARG A 331 16.33 -27.24 -6.71
N ALA A 332 16.79 -28.27 -6.01
CA ALA A 332 16.66 -28.35 -4.56
C ALA A 332 17.50 -27.24 -3.89
N ASP A 333 16.84 -26.36 -3.14
CA ASP A 333 17.49 -25.34 -2.31
C ASP A 333 16.68 -25.21 -1.00
N PRO A 334 17.00 -26.03 0.02
CA PRO A 334 16.20 -26.11 1.24
C PRO A 334 16.04 -24.77 1.97
N ALA A 335 17.02 -23.87 1.86
CA ALA A 335 16.97 -22.56 2.48
C ALA A 335 15.97 -21.65 1.76
N ARG A 336 16.03 -21.58 0.41
CA ARG A 336 15.07 -20.79 -0.38
C ARG A 336 13.68 -21.38 -0.36
N GLU A 337 13.56 -22.71 -0.43
CA GLU A 337 12.29 -23.43 -0.31
C GLU A 337 11.57 -23.06 0.99
N ARG A 338 12.31 -23.04 2.11
CA ARG A 338 11.77 -22.64 3.41
C ARG A 338 11.30 -21.19 3.42
N VAL A 339 12.15 -20.26 2.99
CA VAL A 339 11.85 -18.82 3.01
C VAL A 339 10.64 -18.47 2.14
N ILE A 340 10.62 -18.94 0.89
CA ILE A 340 9.52 -18.68 -0.05
C ILE A 340 8.26 -19.43 0.40
N GLY A 341 8.39 -20.69 0.83
CA GLY A 341 7.26 -21.50 1.29
C GLY A 341 6.58 -20.95 2.54
N ASP A 342 7.36 -20.47 3.52
CA ASP A 342 6.85 -19.79 4.71
C ASP A 342 6.12 -18.49 4.33
N ALA A 343 6.67 -17.73 3.38
CA ALA A 343 6.01 -16.52 2.89
C ALA A 343 4.70 -16.85 2.18
N MET A 344 4.68 -17.80 1.25
CA MET A 344 3.46 -18.23 0.56
C MET A 344 2.38 -18.72 1.52
N ARG A 345 2.75 -19.47 2.58
CA ARG A 345 1.81 -19.91 3.61
C ARG A 345 1.10 -18.76 4.33
N ARG A 346 1.81 -17.65 4.62
CA ARG A 346 1.21 -16.46 5.26
C ARG A 346 0.17 -15.79 4.37
N PHE A 347 0.40 -15.79 3.05
CA PHE A 347 -0.50 -15.17 2.08
C PHE A 347 -1.64 -16.07 1.60
N ALA A 348 -1.50 -17.38 1.72
CA ALA A 348 -2.55 -18.34 1.38
C ALA A 348 -3.88 -18.02 2.09
N GLU A 349 -3.84 -17.52 3.33
CA GLU A 349 -5.03 -17.13 4.09
C GLU A 349 -5.80 -15.96 3.45
N PHE A 350 -5.10 -14.99 2.87
CA PHE A 350 -5.74 -13.88 2.16
C PHE A 350 -6.37 -14.30 0.83
N ALA A 351 -5.89 -15.40 0.25
CA ALA A 351 -6.23 -15.80 -1.11
C ALA A 351 -7.20 -16.99 -1.19
N THR A 352 -7.44 -17.72 -0.10
CA THR A 352 -8.40 -18.84 -0.08
C THR A 352 -9.85 -18.39 0.10
N VAL A 353 -10.05 -17.19 0.63
CA VAL A 353 -11.37 -16.63 0.91
C VAL A 353 -11.73 -15.65 -0.21
N ASP A 354 -12.84 -15.90 -0.91
CA ASP A 354 -13.40 -14.94 -1.87
C ASP A 354 -13.95 -13.75 -1.09
N ARG A 355 -13.09 -12.75 -0.90
CA ARG A 355 -13.36 -11.56 -0.10
C ARG A 355 -12.98 -10.34 -0.90
N VAL A 356 -13.95 -9.45 -1.04
CA VAL A 356 -13.78 -8.14 -1.65
C VAL A 356 -14.30 -7.07 -0.70
N PHE A 357 -13.87 -5.83 -0.87
CA PHE A 357 -14.20 -4.73 0.02
C PHE A 357 -15.05 -3.71 -0.70
N ASP A 358 -16.25 -3.42 -0.17
CA ASP A 358 -17.13 -2.38 -0.70
C ASP A 358 -16.39 -1.05 -0.71
N ASN A 359 -16.39 -0.35 -1.84
CA ASN A 359 -15.73 0.95 -2.01
C ASN A 359 -16.72 2.06 -2.37
N ARG A 360 -18.04 1.85 -2.26
CA ARG A 360 -19.05 2.83 -2.70
C ARG A 360 -18.85 4.17 -2.01
N ARG A 361 -18.55 4.17 -0.71
CA ARG A 361 -18.21 5.41 0.02
C ARG A 361 -17.08 6.19 -0.63
N LEU A 362 -16.05 5.51 -1.12
CA LEU A 362 -14.91 6.17 -1.77
C LEU A 362 -15.28 6.63 -3.19
N ARG A 363 -16.03 5.81 -3.94
CA ARG A 363 -16.53 6.17 -5.28
C ARG A 363 -17.38 7.43 -5.22
N ASP A 364 -18.35 7.48 -4.30
CA ASP A 364 -19.25 8.61 -4.12
C ASP A 364 -18.53 9.86 -3.58
N GLU A 365 -17.46 9.68 -2.80
CA GLU A 365 -16.74 10.79 -2.18
C GLU A 365 -15.79 11.51 -3.15
N ILE A 366 -15.07 10.77 -4.01
CA ILE A 366 -13.97 11.32 -4.81
C ILE A 366 -13.95 10.82 -6.27
N ASP A 367 -15.06 10.27 -6.76
CA ASP A 367 -15.18 9.67 -8.10
C ASP A 367 -14.09 8.61 -8.35
N PHE A 368 -13.84 7.76 -7.35
CA PHE A 368 -12.79 6.76 -7.41
C PHE A 368 -13.13 5.62 -8.38
N GLU A 369 -12.29 5.43 -9.39
CA GLU A 369 -12.36 4.32 -10.32
C GLU A 369 -10.98 3.67 -10.44
N PRO A 370 -10.71 2.57 -9.69
CA PRO A 370 -9.41 1.92 -9.72
C PRO A 370 -9.22 1.18 -11.05
N LEU A 371 -7.98 1.20 -11.58
CA LEU A 371 -7.68 0.39 -12.77
C LEU A 371 -7.60 -1.10 -12.36
N PRO A 372 -8.38 -2.00 -12.99
CA PRO A 372 -8.34 -3.43 -12.67
C PRO A 372 -6.93 -4.01 -12.79
N PHE A 373 -6.56 -4.92 -11.88
CA PHE A 373 -5.21 -5.50 -11.89
C PHE A 373 -4.85 -6.19 -13.22
N VAL A 374 -5.84 -6.83 -13.86
CA VAL A 374 -5.68 -7.46 -15.17
C VAL A 374 -5.26 -6.48 -16.26
N ASP A 375 -5.57 -5.19 -16.12
CA ASP A 375 -5.27 -4.16 -17.12
C ASP A 375 -3.86 -3.55 -16.94
N TYR A 376 -3.22 -3.73 -15.77
CA TYR A 376 -1.86 -3.23 -15.53
C TYR A 376 -0.84 -4.30 -15.11
N VAL A 377 -1.25 -5.57 -15.01
CA VAL A 377 -0.33 -6.67 -14.67
C VAL A 377 0.82 -6.78 -15.68
N GLU A 378 0.61 -6.39 -16.94
CA GLU A 378 1.67 -6.31 -17.95
C GLU A 378 2.82 -5.39 -17.52
N ALA A 379 2.51 -4.22 -16.94
CA ALA A 379 3.54 -3.32 -16.44
C ALA A 379 4.36 -3.98 -15.33
N CYS A 380 3.70 -4.70 -14.42
CA CYS A 380 4.37 -5.44 -13.35
C CYS A 380 5.23 -6.59 -13.88
N MET A 381 4.74 -7.35 -14.86
CA MET A 381 5.51 -8.42 -15.51
C MET A 381 6.73 -7.87 -16.24
N ARG A 382 6.57 -6.77 -16.97
CA ARG A 382 7.65 -6.11 -17.71
C ARG A 382 8.76 -5.61 -16.77
N THR A 383 8.43 -4.94 -15.67
CA THR A 383 9.43 -4.36 -14.76
C THR A 383 10.03 -5.35 -13.77
N SER A 384 9.46 -6.55 -13.66
CA SER A 384 10.02 -7.63 -12.85
C SER A 384 10.68 -8.74 -13.69
N ARG A 385 10.69 -8.59 -15.02
CA ARG A 385 11.31 -9.53 -15.95
C ARG A 385 12.79 -9.70 -15.63
N GLY A 386 13.25 -10.95 -15.57
CA GLY A 386 14.65 -11.28 -15.29
C GLY A 386 15.07 -11.13 -13.82
N ILE A 387 14.23 -10.55 -12.96
CA ILE A 387 14.53 -10.44 -11.52
C ILE A 387 14.20 -11.79 -10.85
N PRO A 388 15.10 -12.41 -10.07
CA PRO A 388 14.77 -13.60 -9.29
C PRO A 388 13.68 -13.34 -8.24
N VAL A 389 12.83 -14.33 -7.96
CA VAL A 389 11.75 -14.24 -6.95
C VAL A 389 12.29 -13.81 -5.58
N ILE A 390 13.45 -14.33 -5.19
CA ILE A 390 14.06 -14.01 -3.89
C ILE A 390 14.49 -12.54 -3.77
N ASP A 391 14.87 -11.92 -4.89
CA ASP A 391 15.28 -10.51 -4.91
C ASP A 391 14.06 -9.60 -4.89
N LEU A 392 12.97 -10.00 -5.56
CA LEU A 392 11.68 -9.33 -5.40
C LEU A 392 11.15 -9.39 -3.96
N MET A 393 11.35 -10.52 -3.25
CA MET A 393 10.95 -10.66 -1.85
C MET A 393 11.72 -9.75 -0.90
N ARG A 394 13.00 -9.50 -1.18
CA ARG A 394 13.88 -8.69 -0.33
C ARG A 394 13.61 -7.19 -0.46
N GLY A 395 12.89 -6.77 -1.49
CA GLY A 395 12.90 -5.37 -1.92
C GLY A 395 14.24 -5.02 -2.57
N ALA A 396 14.28 -3.99 -3.41
CA ALA A 396 15.56 -3.42 -3.81
C ALA A 396 16.31 -3.04 -2.52
N ARG A 397 17.41 -3.72 -2.24
CA ARG A 397 18.32 -3.36 -1.15
C ARG A 397 19.09 -2.14 -1.62
N ASP A 398 18.97 -1.05 -0.88
CA ASP A 398 20.07 -0.12 -0.70
C ASP A 398 20.78 -0.51 0.60
#